data_AF-A0A352DCD0-F1
#
_entry.id   AF-A0A352DCD0-F1
#
_cell.length_a   1.000
_cell.length_b   1.000
_cell.length_c   1.000
_cell.angle_alpha   90.00
_cell.angle_beta   90.00
_cell.angle_gamma   90.00
#
_symmetry.space_group_name_H-M   'P 1'
#
loop_
_entity.id
_entity.type
_entity.pdbx_description
1 polymer ?
#
loop_
_entity_poly.entity_id
_entity_poly.type
_entity_poly.pdbx_seq_one_letter_code
_entity_poly.pdbx_strand_id
1 'polypeptide(L)'
;MGEAEQQTVLARVGSEELYGEFKSLWAPMLKRAGRVNIRLDYLGGLASIKYDSPDNLDMRSFTFDDDALPGDPVENVKKFCSALEESGVRVAGGFVVVAGSDTPGATGVIYYLTARDDIPDHEIRLRYFKFPDPEVVIGRSLLEKAGVRVVLRRGAGAVFYIGKRLGIYVIKSDSARKAAEQAADYKDIAKKNKETLIGIETDSLDESGVGPRYITKIFTYR
;
A
#
# COMPACT_ATOMS: atom_id res chain seq x y z
N MET A 1 30.20 10.59 -2.80
CA MET A 1 29.74 9.53 -1.88
C MET A 1 28.92 10.23 -0.81
N GLY A 2 27.59 10.06 -0.82
CA GLY A 2 26.77 10.49 0.32
C GLY A 2 27.08 9.57 1.51
N GLU A 3 27.12 10.11 2.73
CA GLU A 3 27.24 9.31 3.94
C GLU A 3 26.03 8.36 4.04
N ALA A 4 26.28 7.09 4.36
CA ALA A 4 25.19 6.15 4.58
C ALA A 4 24.44 6.56 5.85
N GLU A 5 23.17 6.92 5.71
CA GLU A 5 22.34 7.27 6.85
C GLU A 5 21.99 6.01 7.65
N GLN A 6 22.31 6.04 8.94
CA GLN A 6 21.99 4.94 9.85
C GLN A 6 20.50 4.93 10.16
N GLN A 7 19.82 3.85 9.81
CA GLN A 7 18.41 3.63 10.11
C GLN A 7 18.24 2.83 11.38
N THR A 8 17.12 3.02 12.08
CA THR A 8 16.77 2.27 13.31
C THR A 8 15.38 1.67 13.21
N VAL A 9 15.26 0.37 13.46
CA VAL A 9 13.98 -0.32 13.72
C VAL A 9 13.85 -0.55 15.21
N LEU A 10 12.68 -0.25 15.76
CA LEU A 10 12.36 -0.47 17.18
C LEU A 10 11.24 -1.50 17.30
N ALA A 11 11.36 -2.42 18.25
CA ALA A 11 10.30 -3.37 18.58
C ALA A 11 10.26 -3.60 20.09
N ARG A 12 9.06 -3.62 20.66
CA ARG A 12 8.88 -4.07 22.05
C ARG A 12 8.83 -5.60 22.06
N VAL A 13 9.79 -6.20 22.74
CA VAL A 13 9.96 -7.65 22.87
C VAL A 13 10.17 -7.88 24.36
N GLY A 14 9.10 -8.23 25.08
CA GLY A 14 9.03 -8.17 26.55
C GLY A 14 9.91 -9.17 27.30
N SER A 15 10.72 -9.96 26.60
CA SER A 15 11.64 -10.95 27.18
C SER A 15 12.86 -11.17 26.29
N GLU A 16 13.94 -11.70 26.88
CA GLU A 16 15.16 -12.10 26.16
C GLU A 16 14.90 -13.22 25.14
N GLU A 17 13.95 -14.11 25.44
CA GLU A 17 13.56 -15.19 24.53
C GLU A 17 12.94 -14.64 23.25
N LEU A 18 11.95 -13.74 23.39
CA LEU A 18 11.34 -13.06 22.25
C LEU A 18 12.35 -12.14 21.53
N TYR A 19 13.33 -11.59 22.23
CA TYR A 19 14.45 -10.89 21.60
C TYR A 19 15.33 -11.84 20.76
N GLY A 20 15.53 -13.08 21.20
CA GLY A 20 16.18 -14.14 20.42
C GLY A 20 15.45 -14.43 19.10
N GLU A 21 14.14 -14.56 19.15
CA GLU A 21 13.28 -14.73 17.96
C GLU A 21 13.37 -13.51 17.03
N PHE A 22 13.27 -12.31 17.61
CA PHE A 22 13.41 -11.05 16.88
C PHE A 22 14.74 -10.97 16.13
N LYS A 23 15.86 -11.27 16.79
CA LYS A 23 17.19 -11.30 16.13
C LYS A 23 17.24 -12.32 14.99
N SER A 24 16.70 -13.51 15.23
CA SER A 24 16.72 -14.62 14.27
C SER A 24 15.88 -14.33 13.02
N LEU A 25 14.81 -13.56 13.16
CA LEU A 25 13.99 -13.11 12.04
C LEU A 25 14.66 -11.96 11.27
N TRP A 26 15.08 -10.92 11.98
CA TRP A 26 15.47 -9.66 11.35
C TRP A 26 16.88 -9.67 10.77
N ALA A 27 17.85 -10.28 11.45
CA ALA A 27 19.24 -10.24 10.98
C ALA A 27 19.43 -10.88 9.59
N PRO A 28 18.84 -12.07 9.30
CA PRO A 28 18.90 -12.64 7.94
C PRO A 28 18.15 -11.79 6.92
N MET A 29 16.99 -11.23 7.28
CA MET A 29 16.19 -10.39 6.39
C MET A 29 16.95 -9.12 5.97
N LEU A 30 17.58 -8.43 6.92
CA LEU A 30 18.39 -7.24 6.66
C LEU A 30 19.61 -7.55 5.80
N LYS A 31 20.29 -8.68 6.06
CA LYS A 31 21.39 -9.15 5.21
C LYS A 31 20.92 -9.43 3.78
N ARG A 32 19.80 -10.14 3.61
CA ARG A 32 19.19 -10.39 2.28
C ARG A 32 18.78 -9.11 1.58
N ALA A 33 18.40 -8.07 2.32
CA ALA A 33 18.10 -6.75 1.81
C ALA A 33 19.35 -5.90 1.50
N GLY A 34 20.57 -6.42 1.71
CA GLY A 34 21.81 -5.70 1.43
C GLY A 34 22.14 -4.62 2.45
N ARG A 35 21.57 -4.70 3.65
CA ARG A 35 21.88 -3.80 4.76
C ARG A 35 23.20 -4.20 5.41
N VAL A 36 24.00 -3.21 5.78
CA VAL A 36 25.33 -3.39 6.35
C VAL A 36 25.41 -2.75 7.74
N ASN A 37 26.50 -3.01 8.46
CA ASN A 37 26.72 -2.48 9.82
C ASN A 37 25.55 -2.73 10.79
N ILE A 38 24.91 -3.89 10.67
CA ILE A 38 23.73 -4.27 11.46
C ILE A 38 24.15 -4.44 12.92
N ARG A 39 23.59 -3.61 13.82
CA ARG A 39 23.76 -3.70 15.27
C ARG A 39 22.40 -3.94 15.91
N LEU A 40 22.31 -4.96 16.76
CA LEU A 40 21.10 -5.28 17.50
C LEU A 40 21.36 -5.03 18.97
N ASP A 41 20.54 -4.19 19.59
CA ASP A 41 20.59 -3.86 21.01
C ASP A 41 19.27 -4.25 21.67
N TYR A 42 19.31 -4.55 22.97
CA TYR A 42 18.13 -4.82 23.79
C TYR A 42 18.27 -4.18 25.16
N LEU A 43 17.27 -3.38 25.53
CA LEU A 43 17.25 -2.68 26.83
C LEU A 43 15.81 -2.53 27.32
N GLY A 44 15.53 -3.04 28.52
CA GLY A 44 14.25 -2.81 29.21
C GLY A 44 13.01 -3.27 28.43
N GLY A 45 13.08 -4.39 27.71
CA GLY A 45 11.96 -4.89 26.89
C GLY A 45 11.85 -4.24 25.51
N LEU A 46 12.80 -3.39 25.13
CA LEU A 46 12.86 -2.76 23.81
C LEU A 46 14.07 -3.29 23.05
N ALA A 47 13.82 -3.93 21.90
CA ALA A 47 14.86 -4.23 20.93
C ALA A 47 15.00 -3.09 19.93
N SER A 48 16.24 -2.81 19.54
CA SER A 48 16.54 -1.91 18.44
C SER A 48 17.47 -2.58 17.44
N ILE A 49 17.30 -2.28 16.16
CA ILE A 49 18.22 -2.68 15.10
C ILE A 49 18.66 -1.45 14.35
N LYS A 50 19.95 -1.17 14.41
CA LYS A 50 20.60 -0.13 13.63
C LYS A 50 21.25 -0.75 12.41
N TYR A 51 21.13 -0.13 11.25
CA TYR A 51 21.76 -0.61 10.02
C TYR A 51 21.99 0.53 9.05
N ASP A 52 22.93 0.35 8.14
CA ASP A 52 23.23 1.30 7.09
C ASP A 52 22.60 0.82 5.77
N SER A 53 22.10 1.79 4.99
CA SER A 53 21.53 1.57 3.67
C SER A 53 22.47 2.11 2.58
N PRO A 54 23.27 1.26 1.93
CA PRO A 54 24.26 1.72 0.95
C PRO A 54 23.66 2.14 -0.41
N ASP A 55 22.40 1.77 -0.67
CA ASP A 55 21.72 1.94 -1.96
C ASP A 55 20.64 3.04 -1.96
N ASN A 56 20.56 3.84 -0.89
CA ASN A 56 19.52 4.87 -0.68
C ASN A 56 18.09 4.32 -0.79
N LEU A 57 17.91 3.02 -0.55
CA LEU A 57 16.60 2.40 -0.45
C LEU A 57 16.19 2.31 1.02
N ASP A 58 14.92 2.55 1.29
CA ASP A 58 14.33 2.38 2.62
C ASP A 58 13.60 1.05 2.70
N MET A 59 13.63 0.43 3.89
CA MET A 59 12.78 -0.72 4.15
C MET A 59 11.36 -0.24 4.50
N ARG A 60 10.37 -0.77 3.80
CA ARG A 60 8.94 -0.55 4.02
C ARG A 60 8.29 -1.87 4.41
N SER A 61 7.21 -1.78 5.18
CA SER A 61 6.34 -2.90 5.50
C SER A 61 4.95 -2.71 4.90
N PHE A 62 4.31 -3.81 4.55
CA PHE A 62 2.89 -3.86 4.24
C PHE A 62 2.26 -4.99 5.05
N THR A 63 1.22 -4.65 5.82
CA THR A 63 0.50 -5.56 6.70
C THR A 63 -0.94 -5.69 6.22
N PHE A 64 -1.46 -6.90 6.22
CA PHE A 64 -2.85 -7.17 5.89
C PHE A 64 -3.41 -8.30 6.77
N ASP A 65 -4.68 -8.19 7.12
CA ASP A 65 -5.39 -9.20 7.89
C ASP A 65 -6.01 -10.23 6.94
N ASP A 66 -6.02 -11.50 7.35
CA ASP A 66 -6.61 -12.58 6.55
C ASP A 66 -8.12 -12.40 6.34
N ASP A 67 -8.85 -11.90 7.34
CA ASP A 67 -10.27 -11.55 7.19
C ASP A 67 -10.52 -10.51 6.09
N ALA A 68 -9.47 -9.80 5.65
CA ALA A 68 -9.54 -8.86 4.56
C ALA A 68 -9.36 -9.49 3.17
N LEU A 69 -8.87 -10.72 3.06
CA LEU A 69 -8.51 -11.36 1.78
C LEU A 69 -9.08 -12.77 1.64
N PRO A 70 -9.60 -13.15 0.45
CA PRO A 70 -9.94 -14.54 0.21
C PRO A 70 -8.66 -15.40 0.06
N GLY A 71 -8.72 -16.64 0.52
CA GLY A 71 -7.69 -17.66 0.27
C GLY A 71 -6.77 -17.93 1.46
N ASP A 72 -5.65 -18.59 1.17
CA ASP A 72 -4.65 -18.94 2.18
C ASP A 72 -3.69 -17.75 2.45
N PRO A 73 -3.40 -17.40 3.72
CA PRO A 73 -2.51 -16.30 4.08
C PRO A 73 -1.10 -16.41 3.49
N VAL A 74 -0.54 -17.61 3.45
CA VAL A 74 0.83 -17.86 2.96
C VAL A 74 0.87 -17.66 1.45
N GLU A 75 -0.14 -18.15 0.73
CA GLU A 75 -0.28 -17.91 -0.70
C GLU A 75 -0.50 -16.42 -1.02
N ASN A 76 -1.27 -15.70 -0.20
CA ASN A 76 -1.42 -14.25 -0.34
C ASN A 76 -0.08 -13.51 -0.15
N VAL A 77 0.71 -13.87 0.87
CA VAL A 77 2.08 -13.32 1.06
C VAL A 77 2.94 -13.59 -0.18
N LYS A 78 2.99 -14.84 -0.67
CA LYS A 78 3.77 -15.21 -1.88
C LYS A 78 3.33 -14.38 -3.10
N LYS A 79 2.03 -14.25 -3.31
CA LYS A 79 1.46 -13.49 -4.43
C LYS A 79 1.88 -12.02 -4.39
N PHE A 80 1.83 -11.39 -3.22
CA PHE A 80 2.28 -10.00 -3.08
C PHE A 80 3.79 -9.86 -3.27
N CYS A 81 4.59 -10.79 -2.75
CA CYS A 81 6.04 -10.80 -2.96
C CYS A 81 6.40 -10.91 -4.46
N SER A 82 5.80 -11.87 -5.18
CA SER A 82 6.04 -12.03 -6.62
C SER A 82 5.59 -10.78 -7.40
N ALA A 83 4.44 -10.19 -7.06
CA ALA A 83 3.99 -8.96 -7.70
C ALA A 83 4.96 -7.78 -7.48
N LEU A 84 5.57 -7.68 -6.30
CA LEU A 84 6.59 -6.67 -6.00
C LEU A 84 7.86 -6.89 -6.83
N GLU A 85 8.38 -8.12 -6.83
CA GLU A 85 9.61 -8.46 -7.58
C GLU A 85 9.44 -8.26 -9.08
N GLU A 86 8.31 -8.68 -9.64
CA GLU A 86 7.96 -8.46 -11.05
C GLU A 86 7.77 -6.97 -11.38
N SER A 87 7.55 -6.12 -10.38
CA SER A 87 7.53 -4.66 -10.51
C SER A 87 8.89 -4.00 -10.25
N GLY A 88 9.96 -4.79 -10.13
CA GLY A 88 11.31 -4.30 -9.87
C GLY A 88 11.53 -3.85 -8.42
N VAL A 89 10.59 -4.13 -7.52
CA VAL A 89 10.70 -3.80 -6.10
C VAL A 89 11.33 -4.99 -5.37
N ARG A 90 12.49 -4.77 -4.74
CA ARG A 90 13.21 -5.84 -4.04
C ARG A 90 12.53 -6.21 -2.73
N VAL A 91 12.18 -7.48 -2.59
CA VAL A 91 11.57 -8.02 -1.37
C VAL A 91 12.66 -8.49 -0.40
N ALA A 92 12.54 -8.12 0.87
CA ALA A 92 13.43 -8.57 1.95
C ALA A 92 12.93 -9.86 2.61
N GLY A 93 11.61 -9.99 2.72
CA GLY A 93 10.93 -11.18 3.22
C GLY A 93 9.44 -10.94 3.44
N GLY A 94 8.70 -12.03 3.64
CA GLY A 94 7.31 -11.97 4.08
C GLY A 94 7.00 -13.16 4.98
N PHE A 95 6.10 -12.97 5.93
CA PHE A 95 5.68 -14.00 6.87
C PHE A 95 4.23 -13.80 7.29
N VAL A 96 3.65 -14.87 7.80
CA VAL A 96 2.31 -14.87 8.39
C VAL A 96 2.48 -14.98 9.89
N VAL A 97 1.89 -14.03 10.61
CA VAL A 97 1.72 -14.11 12.06
C VAL A 97 0.38 -14.78 12.29
N VAL A 98 0.40 -16.03 12.75
CA VAL A 98 -0.82 -16.76 13.08
C VAL A 98 -1.36 -16.21 14.39
N ALA A 99 -2.65 -15.89 14.43
CA ALA A 99 -3.31 -15.43 15.64
C ALA A 99 -3.18 -16.45 16.78
N GLY A 100 -2.83 -15.97 17.97
CA GLY A 100 -3.11 -16.67 19.23
C GLY A 100 -4.56 -16.46 19.66
N SER A 101 -4.94 -17.01 20.83
CA SER A 101 -6.31 -16.91 21.37
C SER A 101 -6.84 -15.47 21.50
N ASP A 102 -5.94 -14.49 21.59
CA ASP A 102 -6.26 -13.11 21.98
C ASP A 102 -6.00 -12.08 20.84
N THR A 103 -5.62 -12.55 19.64
CA THR A 103 -5.33 -11.68 18.49
C THR A 103 -6.30 -11.95 17.33
N PRO A 104 -6.85 -10.90 16.70
CA PRO A 104 -7.77 -11.06 15.58
C PRO A 104 -7.03 -11.56 14.33
N GLY A 105 -7.38 -12.76 13.85
CA GLY A 105 -7.01 -13.31 12.54
C GLY A 105 -5.52 -13.52 12.26
N ALA A 106 -5.19 -14.42 11.32
CA ALA A 106 -3.83 -14.47 10.80
C ALA A 106 -3.49 -13.13 10.09
N THR A 107 -2.30 -12.60 10.32
CA THR A 107 -1.84 -11.34 9.73
C THR A 107 -0.64 -11.59 8.84
N GLY A 108 -0.74 -11.25 7.55
CA GLY A 108 0.39 -11.25 6.64
C GLY A 108 1.21 -9.97 6.77
N VAL A 109 2.54 -10.11 6.81
CA VAL A 109 3.48 -8.98 6.82
C VAL A 109 4.54 -9.18 5.75
N ILE A 110 4.78 -8.15 4.96
CA ILE A 110 5.76 -8.14 3.87
C ILE A 110 6.71 -6.98 4.06
N TYR A 111 8.02 -7.25 3.97
CA TYR A 111 9.09 -6.26 3.99
C TYR A 111 9.76 -6.18 2.63
N TYR A 112 9.88 -4.96 2.11
CA TYR A 112 10.45 -4.70 0.79
C TYR A 112 11.14 -3.33 0.77
N LEU A 113 11.88 -3.06 -0.30
CA LEU A 113 12.73 -1.88 -0.43
C LEU A 113 12.15 -0.90 -1.43
N THR A 114 11.98 0.36 -1.03
CA THR A 114 11.56 1.44 -1.91
C THR A 114 12.66 2.48 -2.05
N ALA A 115 12.70 3.17 -3.19
CA ALA A 115 13.55 4.35 -3.30
C ALA A 115 13.08 5.38 -2.28
N ARG A 116 14.03 5.95 -1.53
CA ARG A 116 13.72 7.03 -0.61
C ARG A 116 13.21 8.23 -1.40
N ASP A 117 12.00 8.67 -1.06
CA ASP A 117 11.39 9.89 -1.57
C ASP A 117 11.08 10.79 -0.36
N ASP A 118 11.15 12.11 -0.55
CA ASP A 118 10.84 13.07 0.52
C ASP A 118 9.36 12.96 0.95
N ILE A 119 8.51 12.42 0.07
CA ILE A 119 7.08 12.23 0.30
C ILE A 119 6.73 10.74 0.11
N PRO A 120 6.41 10.00 1.19
CA PRO A 120 6.08 8.57 1.11
C PRO A 120 4.88 8.24 0.20
N ASP A 121 4.05 9.21 -0.13
CA ASP A 121 2.93 9.05 -1.07
C ASP A 121 3.37 9.01 -2.54
N HIS A 122 4.57 9.51 -2.84
CA HIS A 122 5.18 9.49 -4.18
C HIS A 122 5.94 8.19 -4.45
N GLU A 123 6.27 7.43 -3.40
CA GLU A 123 6.93 6.14 -3.52
C GLU A 123 6.05 5.11 -4.22
N ILE A 124 6.65 4.35 -5.14
CA ILE A 124 6.08 3.13 -5.70
C ILE A 124 6.16 2.03 -4.65
N ARG A 125 5.01 1.66 -4.07
CA ARG A 125 4.93 0.67 -3.00
C ARG A 125 3.64 -0.15 -3.07
N LEU A 126 3.59 -1.26 -2.35
CA LEU A 126 2.35 -2.02 -2.17
C LEU A 126 1.38 -1.21 -1.30
N ARG A 127 0.14 -1.06 -1.77
CA ARG A 127 -0.89 -0.25 -1.15
C ARG A 127 -2.23 -0.98 -1.19
N TYR A 128 -3.08 -0.64 -0.23
CA TYR A 128 -4.49 -0.99 -0.23
C TYR A 128 -5.31 0.29 -0.39
N PHE A 129 -6.30 0.25 -1.28
CA PHE A 129 -7.25 1.32 -1.47
C PHE A 129 -8.66 0.74 -1.37
N LYS A 130 -9.51 1.36 -0.56
CA LYS A 130 -10.92 1.03 -0.43
C LYS A 130 -11.74 2.32 -0.46
N PHE A 131 -12.74 2.37 -1.32
CA PHE A 131 -13.79 3.36 -1.25
C PHE A 131 -14.97 2.81 -0.44
N PRO A 132 -15.56 3.59 0.49
CA PRO A 132 -16.60 3.08 1.38
C PRO A 132 -17.96 2.91 0.70
N ASP A 133 -18.22 3.61 -0.40
CA ASP A 133 -19.50 3.56 -1.11
C ASP A 133 -19.59 2.30 -2.00
N PRO A 134 -20.58 1.41 -1.76
CA PRO A 134 -20.73 0.18 -2.53
C PRO A 134 -21.14 0.41 -3.99
N GLU A 135 -21.71 1.56 -4.34
CA GLU A 135 -22.08 1.91 -5.72
C GLU A 135 -20.86 2.29 -6.56
N VAL A 136 -19.72 2.59 -5.92
CA VAL A 136 -18.50 3.00 -6.61
C VAL A 136 -17.68 1.79 -6.99
N VAL A 137 -17.73 1.46 -8.28
CA VAL A 137 -16.86 0.46 -8.89
C VAL A 137 -15.56 1.10 -9.34
N ILE A 138 -14.44 0.67 -8.78
CA ILE A 138 -13.13 1.12 -9.26
C ILE A 138 -12.88 0.49 -10.63
N GLY A 139 -12.59 1.28 -11.67
CA GLY A 139 -12.33 0.77 -13.03
C GLY A 139 -10.92 0.18 -13.17
N ARG A 140 -10.79 -1.07 -13.64
CA ARG A 140 -9.48 -1.74 -13.81
C ARG A 140 -8.63 -1.08 -14.91
N SER A 141 -9.26 -0.83 -16.05
CA SER A 141 -8.61 -0.25 -17.23
C SER A 141 -8.03 1.14 -16.95
N LEU A 142 -8.69 1.92 -16.08
CA LEU A 142 -8.22 3.25 -15.71
C LEU A 142 -6.98 3.21 -14.81
N LEU A 143 -6.97 2.30 -13.83
CA LEU A 143 -5.80 2.08 -12.98
C LEU A 143 -4.59 1.58 -13.79
N GLU A 144 -4.80 0.63 -14.70
CA GLU A 144 -3.73 0.11 -15.55
C GLU A 144 -3.15 1.21 -16.47
N LYS A 145 -4.01 2.07 -17.05
CA LYS A 145 -3.57 3.25 -17.82
C LYS A 145 -2.76 4.25 -17.00
N ALA A 146 -2.99 4.29 -15.69
CA ALA A 146 -2.25 5.15 -14.76
C ALA A 146 -0.82 4.68 -14.48
N GLY A 147 -0.45 3.48 -14.96
CA GLY A 147 0.75 2.79 -14.49
C GLY A 147 0.59 2.16 -13.11
N VAL A 148 -0.65 2.01 -12.61
CA VAL A 148 -0.91 1.23 -11.39
C VAL A 148 -1.00 -0.24 -11.73
N ARG A 149 -0.19 -1.05 -11.06
CA ARG A 149 -0.29 -2.50 -11.14
C ARG A 149 -1.27 -3.02 -10.10
N VAL A 150 -2.42 -3.51 -10.54
CA VAL A 150 -3.38 -4.20 -9.67
C VAL A 150 -2.86 -5.60 -9.33
N VAL A 151 -2.79 -5.93 -8.04
CA VAL A 151 -2.35 -7.25 -7.54
C VAL A 151 -3.54 -8.14 -7.17
N LEU A 152 -4.51 -7.57 -6.46
CA LEU A 152 -5.71 -8.30 -6.01
C LEU A 152 -6.88 -7.34 -5.84
N ARG A 153 -8.10 -7.80 -6.15
CA ARG A 153 -9.34 -7.07 -5.90
C ARG A 153 -10.10 -7.67 -4.73
N ARG A 154 -10.79 -6.81 -4.00
CA ARG A 154 -11.74 -7.20 -2.95
C ARG A 154 -13.06 -6.49 -3.23
N GLY A 155 -13.97 -7.19 -3.90
CA GLY A 155 -15.23 -6.59 -4.37
C GLY A 155 -15.00 -5.46 -5.38
N ALA A 156 -16.03 -4.62 -5.55
CA ALA A 156 -16.04 -3.54 -6.53
C ALA A 156 -15.25 -2.29 -6.09
N GLY A 157 -15.26 -2.00 -4.78
CA GLY A 157 -14.72 -0.77 -4.21
C GLY A 157 -13.36 -0.89 -3.55
N ALA A 158 -12.67 -2.04 -3.61
CA ALA A 158 -11.36 -2.18 -2.97
C ALA A 158 -10.33 -2.95 -3.81
N VAL A 159 -9.08 -2.51 -3.73
CA VAL A 159 -7.96 -2.99 -4.55
C VAL A 159 -6.63 -2.91 -3.80
N PHE A 160 -5.83 -3.97 -3.96
CA PHE A 160 -4.42 -4.03 -3.61
C PHE A 160 -3.61 -3.77 -4.87
N TYR A 161 -2.66 -2.85 -4.80
CA TYR A 161 -1.93 -2.38 -5.97
C TYR A 161 -0.51 -1.94 -5.63
N ILE A 162 0.36 -1.91 -6.64
CA ILE A 162 1.71 -1.37 -6.57
C ILE A 162 1.74 -0.07 -7.37
N GLY A 163 2.12 1.03 -6.71
CA GLY A 163 2.16 2.35 -7.32
C GLY A 163 2.25 3.50 -6.31
N LYS A 164 2.14 4.73 -6.83
CA LYS A 164 1.97 5.95 -6.04
C LYS A 164 0.62 5.97 -5.34
N ARG A 165 0.44 6.80 -4.31
CA ARG A 165 -0.86 6.90 -3.63
C ARG A 165 -1.95 7.38 -4.58
N LEU A 166 -2.98 6.56 -4.72
CA LEU A 166 -4.22 6.93 -5.40
C LEU A 166 -5.08 7.84 -4.53
N GLY A 167 -5.55 8.94 -5.12
CA GLY A 167 -6.72 9.71 -4.70
C GLY A 167 -7.92 9.36 -5.59
N ILE A 168 -9.11 9.34 -5.01
CA ILE A 168 -10.37 9.30 -5.76
C ILE A 168 -11.27 10.44 -5.28
N TYR A 169 -11.94 11.07 -6.23
CA TYR A 169 -13.03 12.01 -5.98
C TYR A 169 -14.25 11.48 -6.70
N VAL A 170 -15.37 11.39 -5.98
CA VAL A 170 -16.62 10.84 -6.49
C VAL A 170 -17.67 11.94 -6.49
N ILE A 171 -18.30 12.13 -7.63
CA ILE A 171 -19.34 13.13 -7.86
C ILE A 171 -20.59 12.40 -8.32
N LYS A 172 -21.69 12.58 -7.60
CA LYS A 172 -22.99 12.02 -7.96
C LYS A 172 -23.87 13.11 -8.57
N SER A 173 -24.49 12.83 -9.71
CA SER A 173 -25.27 13.82 -10.47
C SER A 173 -26.56 13.23 -11.02
N ASP A 174 -27.57 14.07 -11.21
CA ASP A 174 -28.88 13.69 -11.78
C ASP A 174 -28.89 13.69 -13.33
N SER A 175 -27.87 14.25 -13.96
CA SER A 175 -27.78 14.43 -15.41
C SER A 175 -26.33 14.34 -15.89
N ALA A 176 -26.14 13.82 -17.12
CA ALA A 176 -24.83 13.71 -17.75
C ALA A 176 -24.16 15.08 -17.94
N ARG A 177 -24.95 16.13 -18.19
CA ARG A 177 -24.42 17.50 -18.34
C ARG A 177 -23.78 18.00 -17.04
N LYS A 178 -24.47 17.88 -15.91
CA LYS A 178 -23.91 18.29 -14.60
C LYS A 178 -22.69 17.47 -14.23
N ALA A 179 -22.70 16.17 -14.50
CA ALA A 179 -21.54 15.31 -14.29
C ALA A 179 -20.30 15.82 -15.05
N ALA A 180 -20.48 16.21 -16.32
CA ALA A 180 -19.40 16.75 -17.14
C ALA A 180 -18.90 18.13 -16.66
N GLU A 181 -19.81 19.03 -16.27
CA GLU A 181 -19.48 20.35 -15.71
C GLU A 181 -18.64 20.19 -14.42
N GLN A 182 -19.11 19.38 -13.48
CA GLN A 182 -18.42 19.14 -12.21
C GLN A 182 -17.07 18.42 -12.40
N ALA A 183 -16.97 17.52 -13.38
CA ALA A 183 -15.70 16.90 -13.74
C ALA A 183 -14.69 17.92 -14.30
N ALA A 184 -15.14 18.91 -15.07
CA ALA A 184 -14.30 19.98 -15.58
C ALA A 184 -13.80 20.88 -14.45
N ASP A 185 -14.69 21.30 -13.55
CA ASP A 185 -14.34 22.11 -12.37
C ASP A 185 -13.28 21.42 -11.50
N TYR A 186 -13.39 20.10 -11.33
CA TYR A 186 -12.42 19.34 -10.56
C TYR A 186 -11.03 19.32 -11.22
N LYS A 187 -10.92 19.31 -12.55
CA LYS A 187 -9.61 19.39 -13.22
C LYS A 187 -8.86 20.66 -12.83
N ASP A 188 -9.58 21.77 -12.71
CA ASP A 188 -9.00 23.04 -12.28
C ASP A 188 -8.56 23.01 -10.81
N ILE A 189 -9.34 22.34 -9.94
CA ILE A 189 -8.99 22.12 -8.54
C ILE A 189 -7.74 21.23 -8.42
N ALA A 190 -7.69 20.11 -9.14
CA ALA A 190 -6.55 19.21 -9.16
C ALA A 190 -5.26 19.94 -9.57
N LYS A 191 -5.34 20.77 -10.62
CA LYS A 191 -4.22 21.60 -11.07
C LYS A 191 -3.77 22.59 -9.99
N LYS A 192 -4.71 23.26 -9.32
CA LYS A 192 -4.39 24.18 -8.20
C LYS A 192 -3.72 23.46 -7.03
N ASN A 193 -4.15 22.24 -6.73
CA ASN A 193 -3.61 21.41 -5.66
C ASN A 193 -2.33 20.64 -6.04
N LYS A 194 -1.83 20.82 -7.28
CA LYS A 194 -0.68 20.07 -7.83
C LYS A 194 -0.90 18.55 -7.84
N GLU A 195 -2.15 18.11 -7.91
CA GLU A 195 -2.48 16.70 -8.09
C GLU A 195 -2.31 16.31 -9.56
N THR A 196 -1.77 15.11 -9.80
CA THR A 196 -1.67 14.57 -11.16
C THR A 196 -2.95 13.85 -11.51
N LEU A 197 -3.70 14.34 -12.51
CA LEU A 197 -4.90 13.68 -13.00
C LEU A 197 -4.54 12.38 -13.72
N ILE A 198 -5.09 11.27 -13.23
CA ILE A 198 -4.95 9.95 -13.85
C ILE A 198 -6.04 9.75 -14.90
N GLY A 199 -7.28 10.11 -14.55
CA GLY A 199 -8.39 10.04 -15.46
C GLY A 199 -9.74 10.18 -14.79
N ILE A 200 -10.78 10.19 -15.63
CA ILE A 200 -12.16 10.46 -15.25
C ILE A 200 -13.03 9.40 -15.92
N GLU A 201 -13.92 8.80 -15.14
CA GLU A 201 -14.86 7.78 -15.59
C GLU A 201 -16.25 8.09 -15.04
N THR A 202 -17.27 8.07 -15.89
CA THR A 202 -18.65 8.31 -15.50
C THR A 202 -19.48 7.07 -15.80
N ASP A 203 -20.07 6.49 -14.75
CA ASP A 203 -21.02 5.39 -14.85
C ASP A 203 -22.44 5.95 -14.84
N SER A 204 -23.32 5.35 -15.64
CA SER A 204 -24.77 5.53 -15.49
C SER A 204 -25.28 4.54 -14.45
N LEU A 205 -26.10 5.02 -13.53
CA LEU A 205 -26.86 4.19 -12.60
C LEU A 205 -28.22 3.85 -13.22
N ASP A 206 -28.71 2.63 -13.02
CA ASP A 206 -30.03 2.21 -13.51
C ASP A 206 -31.15 3.05 -12.87
N GLU A 207 -32.22 3.31 -13.64
CA GLU A 207 -33.28 4.27 -13.31
C GLU A 207 -34.20 3.77 -12.17
N SER A 208 -33.78 3.92 -10.91
CA SER A 208 -34.73 4.06 -9.80
C SER A 208 -35.08 5.54 -9.65
N GLY A 209 -36.31 5.92 -9.99
CA GLY A 209 -36.76 7.30 -10.26
C GLY A 209 -36.58 8.39 -9.18
N VAL A 210 -35.83 8.13 -8.09
CA VAL A 210 -35.44 9.11 -7.07
C VAL A 210 -33.98 8.83 -6.67
N GLY A 211 -33.03 9.57 -7.24
CA GLY A 211 -31.60 9.42 -6.91
C GLY A 211 -30.65 9.98 -7.98
N PRO A 212 -29.34 10.04 -7.70
CA PRO A 212 -28.34 10.34 -8.71
C PRO A 212 -28.40 9.29 -9.83
N ARG A 213 -28.28 9.73 -11.07
CA ARG A 213 -28.28 8.88 -12.27
C ARG A 213 -26.89 8.62 -12.82
N TYR A 214 -25.90 9.37 -12.34
CA TYR A 214 -24.53 9.30 -12.80
C TYR A 214 -23.57 9.34 -11.60
N ILE A 215 -22.55 8.50 -11.64
CA ILE A 215 -21.40 8.56 -10.73
C ILE A 215 -20.16 8.86 -11.56
N THR A 216 -19.56 10.02 -11.32
CA THR A 216 -18.26 10.36 -11.90
C THR A 216 -17.15 10.13 -10.90
N LYS A 217 -16.16 9.33 -11.29
CA LYS A 217 -14.98 8.96 -10.51
C LYS A 217 -13.78 9.65 -11.14
N ILE A 218 -13.07 10.43 -10.34
CA ILE A 218 -11.88 11.16 -10.76
C ILE A 218 -10.70 10.63 -9.97
N PHE A 219 -9.73 10.07 -10.67
CA PHE A 219 -8.55 9.48 -10.05
C PHE A 219 -7.37 10.44 -10.17
N THR A 220 -6.63 10.60 -9.08
CA THR A 220 -5.43 11.44 -9.03
C THR A 220 -4.28 10.74 -8.33
N TYR A 221 -3.05 11.19 -8.60
CA TYR A 221 -1.94 11.02 -7.68
C TYR A 221 -1.75 12.32 -6.89
N ARG A 222 -1.42 12.17 -5.61
CA ARG A 222 -0.82 13.26 -4.84
C ARG A 222 0.68 13.23 -4.98
#